data_AF-A0A376J6C3-F1
#
_entry.id   AF-A0A376J6C3-F1
#
_cell.length_a   1.000
_cell.length_b   1.000
_cell.length_c   1.000
_cell.angle_alpha   90.00
_cell.angle_beta   90.00
_cell.angle_gamma   90.00
#
_symmetry.space_group_name_H-M   'P 1'
#
loop_
_entity.id
_entity.type
_entity.pdbx_description
1 polymer ?
#
loop_
_entity_poly.entity_id
_entity_poly.type
_entity_poly.pdbx_seq_one_letter_code
_entity_poly.pdbx_strand_id
1 'polypeptide(L)'
;MKRGEWQDIQQLGECSHLMFDFVCNHMSAKSEWFKNYLQQQPGFEDFFIAVDPQTDLSAVTRPRALPLLTPFQMDDNSTRHLWTTFSDRSN
;
A
#
# COMPACT_ATOMS: atom_id res chain seq x y z
N MET A 1 11.13 -18.04 3.99
CA MET A 1 11.01 -19.06 2.92
C MET A 1 10.73 -18.34 1.60
N LYS A 2 11.55 -18.56 0.58
CA LYS A 2 11.20 -18.20 -0.82
C LYS A 2 10.26 -19.27 -1.38
N ARG A 3 9.31 -18.90 -2.25
CA ARG A 3 8.22 -19.78 -2.74
C ARG A 3 8.36 -20.17 -4.23
N GLY A 4 9.59 -20.36 -4.71
CA GLY A 4 9.86 -20.62 -6.13
C GLY A 4 9.92 -19.36 -6.98
N GLU A 5 10.02 -19.56 -8.29
CA GLU A 5 10.18 -18.54 -9.33
C GLU A 5 9.01 -18.59 -10.34
N TRP A 6 8.99 -17.66 -11.30
CA TRP A 6 7.91 -17.60 -12.31
C TRP A 6 7.80 -18.87 -13.17
N GLN A 7 8.89 -19.58 -13.41
CA GLN A 7 8.87 -20.87 -14.12
C GLN A 7 8.06 -21.92 -13.37
N ASP A 8 8.11 -21.94 -12.04
CA ASP A 8 7.34 -22.89 -11.23
C ASP A 8 5.84 -22.62 -11.37
N ILE A 9 5.44 -21.33 -11.43
CA ILE A 9 4.05 -20.93 -11.68
C ILE A 9 3.59 -21.36 -13.07
N GLN A 10 4.44 -21.22 -14.09
CA GLN A 10 4.14 -21.69 -15.45
C GLN A 10 3.91 -23.19 -15.48
N GLN A 11 4.78 -23.97 -14.83
CA GLN A 11 4.66 -25.42 -14.76
C GLN A 11 3.40 -25.87 -14.01
N LEU A 12 3.03 -25.19 -12.91
CA LEU A 12 1.79 -25.46 -12.19
C LEU A 12 0.55 -25.24 -13.07
N GLY A 13 0.62 -24.29 -14.00
CA GLY A 13 -0.45 -24.00 -14.96
C GLY A 13 -0.66 -25.08 -16.02
N GLU A 14 0.31 -25.97 -16.25
CA GLU A 14 0.18 -27.10 -17.17
C GLU A 14 -0.75 -28.19 -16.61
N CYS A 15 -0.80 -28.32 -15.29
CA CYS A 15 -1.50 -29.40 -14.60
C CYS A 15 -2.74 -28.92 -13.82
N SER A 16 -2.98 -27.62 -13.74
CA SER A 16 -4.09 -27.06 -12.95
C SER A 16 -4.54 -25.69 -13.46
N HIS A 17 -5.80 -25.34 -13.20
CA HIS A 17 -6.29 -23.97 -13.37
C HIS A 17 -5.86 -23.13 -12.17
N LEU A 18 -5.17 -22.02 -12.44
CA LEU A 18 -4.64 -21.14 -11.42
C LEU A 18 -5.56 -19.95 -11.18
N MET A 19 -5.73 -19.58 -9.92
CA MET A 19 -6.42 -18.36 -9.48
C MET A 19 -5.50 -17.60 -8.54
N PHE A 20 -5.39 -16.28 -8.75
CA PHE A 20 -4.57 -15.40 -7.95
C PHE A 20 -5.37 -14.18 -7.49
N ASP A 21 -4.98 -13.65 -6.33
CA ASP A 21 -5.48 -12.37 -5.88
C ASP A 21 -4.86 -11.24 -6.70
N PHE A 22 -5.70 -10.37 -7.26
CA PHE A 22 -5.25 -9.10 -7.83
C PHE A 22 -5.37 -8.00 -6.80
N VAL A 23 -4.26 -7.71 -6.10
CA VAL A 23 -4.21 -6.68 -5.06
C VAL A 23 -3.92 -5.32 -5.69
N CYS A 24 -4.95 -4.66 -6.22
CA CYS A 24 -4.82 -3.35 -6.86
C CYS A 24 -5.09 -2.15 -5.94
N ASN A 25 -5.82 -2.37 -4.85
CA ASN A 25 -6.32 -1.27 -4.00
C ASN A 25 -5.23 -0.65 -3.11
N HIS A 26 -4.17 -1.39 -2.80
CA HIS A 26 -3.15 -0.94 -1.85
C HIS A 26 -1.79 -1.55 -2.15
N MET A 27 -0.75 -0.90 -1.64
CA MET A 27 0.63 -1.33 -1.80
C MET A 27 1.34 -1.36 -0.45
N SER A 28 2.33 -2.24 -0.32
CA SER A 28 3.18 -2.31 0.88
C SER A 28 4.00 -1.03 1.05
N ALA A 29 4.09 -0.55 2.30
CA ALA A 29 5.00 0.55 2.67
C ALA A 29 6.49 0.19 2.51
N LYS A 30 6.82 -1.09 2.22
CA LYS A 30 8.18 -1.54 1.89
C LYS A 30 8.44 -1.64 0.38
N SER A 31 7.49 -1.25 -0.46
CA SER A 31 7.64 -1.28 -1.92
C SER A 31 8.58 -0.18 -2.41
N GLU A 32 9.24 -0.42 -3.54
CA GLU A 32 10.09 0.58 -4.18
C GLU A 32 9.28 1.81 -4.64
N TRP A 33 8.04 1.62 -5.07
CA TRP A 33 7.19 2.74 -5.49
C TRP A 33 6.82 3.65 -4.33
N PHE A 34 6.51 3.08 -3.15
CA PHE A 34 6.26 3.88 -1.96
C PHE A 34 7.52 4.62 -1.51
N LYS A 35 8.69 3.97 -1.57
CA LYS A 35 9.96 4.61 -1.30
C LYS A 35 10.21 5.79 -2.24
N ASN A 36 10.00 5.62 -3.54
CA ASN A 36 10.13 6.70 -4.53
C ASN A 36 9.14 7.85 -4.29
N TYR A 37 7.91 7.53 -3.86
CA TYR A 37 6.93 8.53 -3.44
C TYR A 37 7.41 9.35 -2.23
N LEU A 38 7.93 8.69 -1.17
CA LEU A 38 8.48 9.38 0.00
C LEU A 38 9.68 10.25 -0.35
N GLN A 39 10.52 9.77 -1.28
CA GLN A 39 11.67 10.49 -1.84
C GLN A 39 11.29 11.57 -2.86
N GLN A 40 9.99 11.80 -3.08
CA GLN A 40 9.48 12.81 -4.00
C GLN A 40 10.11 12.71 -5.41
N GLN A 41 10.35 11.49 -5.87
CA GLN A 41 10.91 11.25 -7.20
C GLN A 41 9.90 11.67 -8.28
N PRO A 42 10.34 12.36 -9.36
CA PRO A 42 9.45 12.77 -10.43
C PRO A 42 8.64 11.61 -11.01
N GLY A 43 7.33 11.79 -11.15
CA GLY A 43 6.39 10.80 -11.68
C GLY A 43 5.74 9.89 -10.62
N PHE A 44 6.05 10.05 -9.34
CA PHE A 44 5.42 9.31 -8.24
C PHE A 44 4.40 10.12 -7.44
N GLU A 45 4.25 11.41 -7.72
CA GLU A 45 3.54 12.40 -6.88
C GLU A 45 2.10 12.01 -6.55
N ASP A 46 1.41 11.33 -7.48
CA ASP A 46 -0.01 10.97 -7.38
C ASP A 46 -0.24 9.48 -7.08
N PHE A 47 0.79 8.73 -6.67
CA PHE A 47 0.67 7.29 -6.43
C PHE A 47 -0.09 6.93 -5.14
N PHE A 48 -0.18 7.86 -4.18
CA PHE A 48 -0.80 7.64 -2.88
C PHE A 48 -1.67 8.84 -2.49
N ILE A 49 -2.75 8.55 -1.76
CA ILE A 49 -3.73 9.57 -1.36
C ILE A 49 -3.28 10.21 -0.06
N ALA A 50 -2.84 11.47 -0.13
CA ALA A 50 -2.62 12.31 1.04
C ALA A 50 -3.91 13.06 1.41
N VAL A 51 -4.22 13.13 2.70
CA VAL A 51 -5.42 13.78 3.24
C VAL A 51 -5.01 14.66 4.40
N ASP A 52 -5.63 15.84 4.54
CA ASP A 52 -5.42 16.68 5.72
C ASP A 52 -5.90 15.93 6.98
N PRO A 53 -5.08 15.79 8.03
CA PRO A 53 -5.48 15.13 9.29
C PRO A 53 -6.69 15.76 9.98
N GLN A 54 -7.06 17.00 9.64
CA GLN A 54 -8.26 17.68 10.15
C GLN A 54 -9.52 17.38 9.33
N THR A 55 -9.42 16.63 8.24
CA THR A 55 -10.58 16.23 7.42
C THR A 55 -11.55 15.38 8.23
N ASP A 56 -12.83 15.74 8.24
CA ASP A 56 -13.86 14.90 8.86
C ASP A 56 -14.08 13.62 8.05
N LEU A 57 -13.61 12.50 8.60
CA LEU A 57 -13.74 11.16 8.02
C LEU A 57 -14.77 10.30 8.78
N SER A 58 -15.63 10.91 9.60
CA SER A 58 -16.61 10.20 10.44
C SER A 58 -17.64 9.39 9.63
N ALA A 59 -17.90 9.77 8.38
CA ALA A 59 -18.78 9.05 7.47
C ALA A 59 -18.20 7.71 6.96
N VAL A 60 -16.90 7.46 7.15
CA VAL A 60 -16.26 6.22 6.68
C VAL A 60 -16.63 5.05 7.60
N THR A 61 -17.41 4.11 7.08
CA THR A 61 -17.82 2.90 7.81
C THR A 61 -16.86 1.75 7.55
N ARG A 62 -16.35 1.12 8.61
CA ARG A 62 -15.49 -0.08 8.51
C ARG A 62 -15.49 -0.91 9.81
N PRO A 63 -15.16 -2.21 9.73
CA PRO A 63 -15.18 -3.11 10.88
C PRO A 63 -14.04 -2.92 11.89
N ARG A 64 -13.00 -2.11 11.59
CA ARG A 64 -11.85 -1.86 12.48
C ARG A 64 -11.70 -0.36 12.80
N ALA A 65 -11.35 -0.05 14.04
CA ALA A 65 -11.27 1.33 14.55
C ALA A 65 -9.84 1.95 14.55
N LEU A 66 -8.86 1.37 13.83
CA LEU A 66 -7.48 1.92 13.75
C LEU A 66 -7.43 3.16 12.86
N PRO A 67 -6.74 4.27 13.14
CA PRO A 67 -6.78 5.49 12.31
C PRO A 67 -6.74 5.27 10.78
N LEU A 68 -7.57 6.01 10.02
CA LEU A 68 -7.60 5.94 8.53
C LEU A 68 -6.39 6.58 7.87
N LEU A 69 -5.68 7.42 8.62
CA LEU A 69 -4.54 8.17 8.15
C LEU A 69 -3.30 7.75 8.93
N THR A 70 -2.20 7.51 8.22
CA THR A 70 -0.90 7.21 8.80
C THR A 70 0.08 8.31 8.41
N PRO A 71 0.79 8.93 9.38
CA PRO A 71 1.78 9.96 9.07
C PRO A 71 3.05 9.31 8.50
N PHE A 72 3.58 9.90 7.42
CA PHE A 72 4.87 9.55 6.84
C PHE A 72 5.72 10.79 6.64
N GLN A 73 7.01 10.62 6.91
CA GLN A 73 8.03 11.65 6.72
C GLN A 73 8.46 11.65 5.24
N MET A 74 8.42 12.81 4.61
CA MET A 74 8.88 13.04 3.24
C MET A 74 10.35 13.50 3.22
N ASP A 75 10.98 13.44 2.05
CA ASP A 75 12.38 13.86 1.85
C ASP A 75 12.65 15.34 2.21
N ASP A 76 11.69 16.21 1.94
CA ASP A 76 11.73 17.64 2.28
C ASP A 76 11.49 17.95 3.78
N ASN A 77 11.47 16.94 4.64
CA ASN A 77 11.13 17.02 6.06
C ASN A 77 9.66 17.41 6.36
N SER A 78 8.76 17.44 5.38
CA SER A 78 7.32 17.54 5.62
C SER A 78 6.72 16.20 6.07
N THR A 79 5.59 16.26 6.78
CA THR A 79 4.79 15.07 7.11
C THR A 79 3.54 15.04 6.25
N ARG A 80 3.29 13.93 5.56
CA ARG A 80 2.02 13.67 4.86
C ARG A 80 1.22 12.59 5.58
N HIS A 81 -0.08 12.80 5.71
CA HIS A 81 -1.01 11.84 6.28
C HIS A 81 -1.65 11.05 5.14
N LEU A 82 -1.29 9.78 5.00
CA LEU A 82 -1.70 8.95 3.87
C LEU A 82 -2.85 8.01 4.24
N TRP A 83 -3.76 7.79 3.29
CA TRP A 83 -4.92 6.93 3.47
C TRP A 83 -4.53 5.44 3.58
N THR A 84 -4.84 4.82 4.71
CA THR A 84 -4.49 3.42 5.02
C THR A 84 -5.71 2.62 5.51
N THR A 85 -6.61 2.25 4.59
CA THR A 85 -7.84 1.47 4.90
C THR A 85 -7.59 0.25 5.78
N PHE A 86 -6.52 -0.49 5.52
CA PHE A 86 -6.21 -1.76 6.18
C PHE A 86 -5.30 -1.62 7.41
N SER A 87 -4.68 -0.44 7.60
CA SER A 87 -3.67 -0.08 8.62
C SER A 87 -2.51 -1.09 8.76
N ASP A 88 -1.40 -0.69 9.37
CA ASP A 88 -0.36 -1.67 9.72
C ASP A 88 -0.87 -2.56 10.87
N ARG A 89 -0.50 -3.85 10.86
CA ARG A 89 -0.80 -4.81 11.94
C ARG A 89 0.40 -5.04 12.87
N SER A 90 1.43 -4.20 12.79
CA SER A 90 2.59 -4.26 13.66
C SER A 90 2.22 -3.84 15.10
N ASN A 91 2.02 -4.86 15.94
CA ASN A 91 2.53 -4.85 17.31
C ASN A 91 3.97 -5.37 17.27
#